data_AF-A0A924YHC8-F1
#
_entry.id   AF-A0A924YHC8-F1
#
_cell.length_a   1.000
_cell.length_b   1.000
_cell.length_c   1.000
_cell.angle_alpha   90.00
_cell.angle_beta   90.00
_cell.angle_gamma   90.00
#
_symmetry.space_group_name_H-M   'P 1'
#
loop_
_entity.id
_entity.type
_entity.pdbx_description
1 polymer ?
#
loop_
_entity_poly.entity_id
_entity_poly.type
_entity_poly.pdbx_seq_one_letter_code
_entity_poly.pdbx_strand_id
1 'polypeptide(L)' 'SPFGLYDICGNVWEWTESERSDGRTRFALLKGGSFYKAHGSEWYADGGPQTNDFAAKFLLMYSGLDRCATIGFRCAVDL' A
#
# COMPACT_ATOMS: atom_id res chain seq x y z
N SER A 1 4.75 15.75 -8.94
CA SER A 1 4.26 15.24 -10.25
C SER A 1 3.76 16.42 -11.09
N PRO A 2 3.50 16.28 -12.41
CA PRO A 2 2.89 17.36 -13.22
C PRO A 2 1.49 17.80 -12.74
N PHE A 3 0.85 17.04 -11.86
CA PHE A 3 -0.47 17.34 -11.28
C PHE A 3 -0.38 17.92 -9.86
N GLY A 4 0.81 18.35 -9.40
CA GLY A 4 0.99 18.84 -8.04
C GLY A 4 0.89 17.77 -6.95
N LEU A 5 0.98 16.48 -7.31
CA LEU A 5 0.98 15.38 -6.34
C LEU A 5 2.40 15.13 -5.82
N TYR A 6 2.51 14.97 -4.50
CA TYR A 6 3.73 14.67 -3.76
C TYR A 6 3.69 13.24 -3.20
N ASP A 7 4.87 12.67 -2.94
CA ASP A 7 5.06 11.38 -2.27
C ASP A 7 4.26 10.20 -2.85
N ILE A 8 4.02 10.21 -4.17
CA ILE A 8 3.33 9.12 -4.88
C ILE A 8 4.21 7.86 -4.98
N CYS A 9 5.54 8.00 -4.88
CA CYS A 9 6.51 6.90 -4.91
C CYS A 9 7.42 6.99 -3.69
N GLY A 10 7.32 6.01 -2.78
CA GLY A 10 8.02 5.99 -1.49
C GLY A 10 7.18 6.60 -0.36
N ASN A 11 7.84 7.08 0.69
CA ASN A 11 7.23 7.54 1.93
C ASN A 11 6.39 6.44 2.61
N VAL A 12 5.11 6.31 2.30
CA VAL A 12 4.26 5.24 2.82
C VAL A 12 3.51 4.59 1.68
N TRP A 13 3.24 3.29 1.83
CA TRP A 13 2.27 2.64 0.97
C TRP A 13 0.92 3.31 1.13
N GLU A 14 0.20 3.48 0.03
CA GLU A 14 -1.08 4.16 0.07
C GLU A 14 -2.23 3.20 -0.21
N TRP A 15 -3.13 3.08 0.77
CA TRP A 15 -4.41 2.41 0.62
C TRP A 15 -5.27 3.11 -0.44
N THR A 16 -5.79 2.32 -1.39
CA THR A 16 -6.59 2.87 -2.49
C THR A 16 -8.09 2.61 -2.38
N GLU A 17 -8.51 1.67 -1.53
CA GLU A 17 -9.90 1.20 -1.46
C GLU A 17 -10.19 0.43 -0.17
N SER A 18 -11.46 0.19 0.15
CA SER A 18 -11.83 -0.53 1.38
C SER A 18 -11.48 -2.02 1.36
N GLU A 19 -11.83 -2.73 0.28
CA GLU A 19 -11.63 -4.18 0.17
C GLU A 19 -11.90 -4.68 -1.25
N ARG A 20 -11.16 -5.71 -1.65
CA ARG A 20 -11.42 -6.63 -2.76
C ARG A 20 -11.47 -8.07 -2.26
N SER A 21 -12.18 -8.92 -3.00
CA SER A 21 -12.19 -10.36 -2.78
C SER A 21 -12.10 -11.10 -4.10
N ASP A 22 -11.33 -12.19 -4.14
CA ASP A 22 -11.31 -13.15 -5.25
C ASP A 22 -12.14 -14.41 -4.96
N GLY A 23 -12.98 -14.37 -3.93
CA GLY A 23 -13.79 -15.50 -3.46
C GLY A 23 -13.06 -16.43 -2.48
N ARG A 24 -11.72 -16.31 -2.35
CA ARG A 24 -10.92 -17.08 -1.40
C ARG A 24 -10.13 -16.20 -0.43
N THR A 25 -9.75 -15.01 -0.88
CA THR A 25 -8.88 -14.08 -0.16
C THR A 25 -9.48 -12.69 -0.21
N ARG A 26 -9.50 -12.02 0.94
CA ARG A 26 -9.81 -10.59 1.06
C ARG A 26 -8.51 -9.81 1.02
N PHE A 27 -8.45 -8.72 0.28
CA PHE A 27 -7.25 -7.91 0.14
C PHE A 27 -7.58 -6.45 -0.21
N ALA A 28 -6.65 -5.54 0.02
CA ALA A 28 -6.67 -4.19 -0.54
C ALA A 28 -5.48 -4.00 -1.49
N LEU A 29 -5.63 -3.06 -2.42
CA LEU A 29 -4.52 -2.65 -3.27
C LEU A 29 -3.77 -1.48 -2.61
N LEU A 30 -2.44 -1.59 -2.63
CA LEU A 30 -1.53 -0.54 -2.18
C LEU A 30 -0.68 -0.03 -3.34
N LYS A 31 -0.36 1.27 -3.29
CA LYS A 31 0.46 1.96 -4.30
C LYS A 31 1.64 2.69 -3.65
N GLY A 32 2.64 3.01 -4.47
CA GLY A 32 3.73 3.92 -4.12
C GLY A 32 4.93 3.30 -3.42
N GLY A 33 4.77 2.21 -2.67
CA GLY A 33 5.88 1.68 -1.86
C GLY A 33 6.09 2.50 -0.58
N SER A 34 7.17 2.25 0.16
CA SER A 34 7.45 2.97 1.41
C SER A 34 8.91 3.41 1.52
N PHE A 35 9.23 4.27 2.49
CA PHE A 35 10.61 4.74 2.73
C PHE A 35 11.53 3.61 3.21
N TYR A 36 10.99 2.61 3.90
CA TYR A 36 11.76 1.54 4.53
C TYR A 36 11.70 0.26 3.71
N LYS A 37 12.87 -0.30 3.40
CA LYS A 37 13.01 -1.65 2.85
C LYS A 37 13.76 -2.50 3.85
N ALA A 38 13.08 -3.49 4.41
CA ALA A 38 13.74 -4.47 5.27
C ALA A 38 14.68 -5.34 4.43
N HIS A 39 15.91 -5.53 4.89
CA HIS A 39 16.89 -6.41 4.26
C HIS A 39 17.21 -7.57 5.20
N GLY A 40 17.33 -8.79 4.66
CA GLY A 40 17.68 -10.00 5.42
C GLY A 40 16.53 -10.65 6.20
N SER A 41 15.33 -10.09 6.16
CA SER A 41 14.11 -10.67 6.71
C SER A 41 12.95 -10.35 5.77
N GLU A 42 12.27 -11.39 5.27
CA GLU A 42 11.06 -11.22 4.46
C GLU A 42 9.88 -10.97 5.40
N TRP A 43 9.39 -9.73 5.37
CA TRP A 43 8.16 -9.35 6.06
C TRP A 43 6.98 -9.45 5.11
N TYR A 44 5.79 -9.62 5.69
CA TYR A 44 4.56 -9.75 4.92
C TYR A 44 4.27 -8.49 4.06
N ALA A 45 4.38 -7.30 4.66
CA ALA A 45 4.32 -6.05 3.92
C ALA A 45 5.67 -5.78 3.27
N ASP A 46 5.69 -5.70 1.93
CA ASP A 46 6.89 -5.32 1.18
C ASP A 46 7.30 -3.87 1.50
N GLY A 47 8.53 -3.51 1.17
CA GLY A 47 9.13 -2.22 1.51
C GLY A 47 9.92 -1.60 0.36
N GLY A 48 10.27 -0.33 0.55
CA GLY A 48 10.98 0.47 -0.43
C GLY A 48 10.06 1.14 -1.45
N PRO A 49 10.55 2.19 -2.12
CA PRO A 49 9.78 2.96 -3.08
C PRO A 49 9.47 2.11 -4.31
N GLN A 50 8.27 2.26 -4.85
CA GLN A 50 7.79 1.54 -6.04
C GLN A 50 7.39 2.51 -7.15
N THR A 51 7.45 2.04 -8.38
CA THR A 51 6.99 2.79 -9.55
C THR A 51 5.46 2.89 -9.57
N ASN A 52 4.93 3.89 -10.28
CA ASN A 52 3.50 4.19 -10.25
C ASN A 52 2.63 3.15 -10.98
N ASP A 53 3.20 2.25 -11.77
CA ASP A 53 2.52 1.11 -12.39
C ASP A 53 2.45 -0.11 -11.47
N PHE A 54 3.30 -0.19 -10.44
CA PHE A 54 3.32 -1.28 -9.47
C PHE A 54 2.12 -1.20 -8.51
N ALA A 55 1.51 -2.35 -8.19
CA ALA A 55 0.48 -2.47 -7.15
C ALA A 55 0.75 -3.70 -6.29
N ALA A 56 0.71 -3.53 -4.97
CA ALA A 56 0.80 -4.64 -4.02
C ALA A 56 -0.61 -5.10 -3.63
N LYS A 57 -0.81 -6.41 -3.50
CA LYS A 57 -1.98 -6.98 -2.81
C LYS A 57 -1.66 -7.15 -1.33
N PHE A 58 -2.34 -6.40 -0.47
CA PHE A 58 -2.27 -6.54 0.97
C PHE A 58 -3.47 -7.35 1.47
N LEU A 59 -3.23 -8.58 1.88
CA LEU A 59 -4.22 -9.55 2.34
C LEU A 59 -4.77 -9.11 3.70
N LEU A 60 -6.09 -9.12 3.81
CA LEU A 60 -6.83 -8.79 5.03
C LEU A 60 -7.17 -10.09 5.75
N MET A 61 -6.33 -10.45 6.70
CA MET A 61 -6.41 -11.72 7.42
C MET A 61 -7.15 -11.57 8.74
N TYR A 62 -6.82 -10.52 9.50
CA TYR A 62 -7.37 -10.27 10.82
C TYR A 62 -7.01 -8.85 11.27
N SER A 63 -7.94 -8.14 11.92
CA SER A 63 -7.75 -6.74 12.32
C SER A 63 -6.51 -6.48 13.20
N GLY A 64 -6.04 -7.48 13.96
CA GLY A 64 -4.81 -7.39 14.75
C GLY A 64 -3.52 -7.51 13.93
N LEU A 65 -3.58 -8.06 12.72
CA LEU A 65 -2.47 -8.28 11.79
C LEU A 65 -2.48 -7.30 10.62
N ASP A 66 -3.64 -6.76 10.27
CA ASP A 66 -3.85 -5.88 9.12
C ASP A 66 -3.35 -4.44 9.39
N ARG A 67 -2.10 -4.31 9.86
CA ARG A 67 -1.45 -3.05 10.21
C ARG A 67 0.04 -3.07 9.89
N CYS A 68 0.56 -1.93 9.45
CA CYS A 68 1.98 -1.72 9.25
C CYS A 68 2.30 -0.22 9.39
N ALA A 69 3.40 0.12 10.07
CA ALA A 69 3.77 1.51 10.30
C ALA A 69 4.14 2.27 9.00
N THR A 70 4.43 1.56 7.93
CA THR A 70 4.80 2.12 6.62
C THR A 70 3.64 2.10 5.62
N ILE A 71 2.41 1.87 6.11
CA ILE A 71 1.18 1.93 5.32
C ILE A 71 0.32 3.10 5.83
N GLY A 72 -0.07 3.98 4.92
CA GLY A 72 -0.99 5.09 5.14
C GLY A 72 -2.05 5.18 4.05
N PHE A 73 -2.61 6.37 3.83
CA PHE A 73 -3.63 6.61 2.82
C PHE A 73 -3.66 8.08 2.40
N ARG A 74 -4.33 8.33 1.27
CA ARG A 74 -4.76 9.68 0.87
C ARG A 74 -6.24 9.64 0.51
N CYS A 75 -6.92 10.77 0.68
CA CYS A 75 -8.33 10.89 0.32
C CYS A 75 -8.49 11.32 -1.14
N ALA A 76 -9.60 10.89 -1.72
CA ALA A 76 -10.13 11.40 -2.98
C ALA A 76 -11.61 11.71 -2.80
N VAL A 77 -12.16 12.57 -3.65
CA VAL A 77 -13.58 12.92 -3.68
C VAL A 77 -14.01 13.08 -5.13
N ASP A 78 -15.28 12.82 -5.40
CA ASP A 78 -15.89 13.10 -6.70
C ASP A 78 -15.90 14.60 -6.99
N LEU A 79 -15.95 14.96 -8.28
CA LEU A 79 -15.94 16.35 -8.75
C LEU A 79 -17.32 17.02 -8.64
#